data_AF-A0AAV6ZH43-F1
#
_entry.id   AF-A0AAV6ZH43-F1
#
_cell.length_a   1.000
_cell.length_b   1.000
_cell.length_c   1.000
_cell.angle_alpha   90.00
_cell.angle_beta   90.00
_cell.angle_gamma   90.00
#
_symmetry.space_group_name_H-M   'P 1'
#
loop_
_entity.id
_entity.type
_entity.pdbx_description
1 polymer ?
#
loop_
_entity_poly.entity_id
_entity_poly.type
_entity_poly.pdbx_seq_one_letter_code
_entity_poly.pdbx_strand_id
1 'polypeptide(L)'
;MKIHLMFLLLDFLHVAESMSTCKAVDMEEVKKRRIEAIRGQILSKLMLTEPPDVESEEMTVSEEILSAYNSTLEAIKEKTEKEKPMVEGYYSEQVLRINMFKTDDKTKYVFTFNASMAKEVVESPDLLHNAELRMYRKKDKYMDHQNEIRLELYRVESNVSSRFLDSRFVFPGSPGEWLSFDVTDTVRWWLSRPGANESFKLQEPCSCNGPESEIQVKIGGFSDTRGDMQVLSDNAEQSPYLLITYTPKGRVEEGPSSRRKRGVDEEYCRT
;
A
#
# COMPACT_ATOMS: atom_id res chain seq x y z
N MET A 1 -20.81 -13.90 -73.80
CA MET A 1 -21.22 -14.33 -72.44
C MET A 1 -20.08 -14.95 -71.62
N LYS A 2 -19.28 -15.89 -72.18
CA LYS A 2 -18.17 -16.54 -71.43
C LYS A 2 -17.03 -15.61 -71.02
N ILE A 3 -16.69 -14.61 -71.83
CA ILE A 3 -15.56 -13.68 -71.57
C ILE A 3 -15.88 -12.71 -70.41
N HIS A 4 -17.10 -12.16 -70.36
CA HIS A 4 -17.52 -11.29 -69.25
C HIS A 4 -17.61 -12.01 -67.91
N LEU A 5 -17.98 -13.29 -67.91
CA LEU A 5 -17.97 -14.11 -66.69
C LEU A 5 -16.53 -14.34 -66.19
N MET A 6 -15.57 -14.45 -67.11
CA MET A 6 -14.16 -14.61 -66.78
C MET A 6 -13.55 -13.35 -66.16
N PHE A 7 -13.89 -12.17 -66.70
CA PHE A 7 -13.46 -10.89 -66.12
C PHE A 7 -14.08 -10.65 -64.74
N LEU A 8 -15.37 -10.94 -64.56
CA LEU A 8 -16.03 -10.88 -63.25
C LEU A 8 -15.39 -11.82 -62.23
N LEU A 9 -15.04 -13.04 -62.61
CA LEU A 9 -14.34 -13.98 -61.73
C LEU A 9 -12.93 -13.48 -61.35
N LEU A 10 -12.23 -12.82 -62.28
CA LEU A 10 -10.91 -12.23 -62.03
C LEU A 10 -10.98 -11.07 -61.03
N ASP A 11 -11.99 -10.21 -61.18
CA ASP A 11 -12.24 -9.09 -60.28
C ASP A 11 -12.62 -9.57 -58.86
N PHE A 12 -13.42 -10.62 -58.75
CA PHE A 12 -13.76 -11.22 -57.45
C PHE A 12 -12.55 -11.87 -56.74
N LEU A 13 -11.61 -12.46 -57.50
CA LEU A 13 -10.37 -13.01 -56.94
C LEU A 13 -9.46 -11.90 -56.37
N HIS A 14 -9.33 -10.76 -57.07
CA HIS A 14 -8.56 -9.62 -56.57
C HIS A 14 -9.20 -8.95 -55.35
N VAL A 15 -10.53 -8.87 -55.29
CA VAL A 15 -11.22 -8.37 -54.10
C VAL A 15 -11.02 -9.32 -52.91
N ALA A 16 -11.05 -10.64 -53.11
CA ALA A 16 -10.82 -11.62 -52.03
C ALA A 16 -9.40 -11.55 -51.44
N GLU A 17 -8.37 -11.33 -52.26
CA GLU A 17 -6.99 -11.11 -51.78
C GLU A 17 -6.85 -9.80 -50.99
N SER A 18 -7.65 -8.78 -51.31
CA SER A 18 -7.66 -7.49 -50.60
C SER A 18 -8.44 -7.50 -49.27
N MET A 19 -9.22 -8.56 -48.98
CA MET A 19 -10.05 -8.65 -47.77
C MET A 19 -9.38 -9.37 -46.58
N SER A 20 -8.17 -9.93 -46.76
CA SER A 20 -7.39 -10.49 -45.66
C SER A 20 -6.36 -9.48 -45.14
N THR A 21 -6.83 -8.35 -44.61
CA THR A 21 -5.97 -7.23 -44.16
C THR A 21 -5.28 -7.45 -42.81
N CYS A 22 -5.40 -8.63 -42.19
CA CYS A 22 -4.69 -8.94 -40.95
C CYS A 22 -3.43 -9.75 -41.26
N LYS A 23 -2.26 -9.09 -41.27
CA LYS A 23 -0.94 -9.75 -41.21
C LYS A 23 -0.96 -10.67 -39.99
N ALA A 24 -0.61 -11.95 -40.16
CA ALA A 24 -0.48 -12.86 -39.02
C ALA A 24 0.51 -12.26 -38.02
N VAL A 25 0.05 -11.96 -36.81
CA VAL A 25 0.86 -11.35 -35.75
C VAL A 25 1.67 -12.46 -35.09
N ASP A 26 3.00 -12.33 -35.13
CA ASP A 26 3.88 -13.20 -34.35
C ASP A 26 3.78 -12.81 -32.87
N MET A 27 3.07 -13.65 -32.11
CA MET A 27 2.88 -13.44 -30.68
C MET A 27 4.20 -13.49 -29.90
N GLU A 28 5.21 -14.21 -30.39
CA GLU A 28 6.54 -14.25 -29.75
C GLU A 28 7.27 -12.92 -29.94
N GLU A 29 7.14 -12.29 -31.10
CA GLU A 29 7.68 -10.95 -31.34
C GLU A 29 6.99 -9.90 -30.46
N VAL A 30 5.65 -9.95 -30.36
CA VAL A 30 4.88 -9.04 -29.49
C VAL A 30 5.29 -9.22 -28.02
N LYS A 31 5.46 -10.46 -27.55
CA LYS A 31 5.93 -10.74 -26.18
C LYS A 31 7.33 -10.17 -25.95
N LYS A 32 8.27 -10.36 -26.87
CA LYS A 32 9.64 -9.79 -26.77
C LYS A 32 9.61 -8.27 -26.68
N ARG A 33 8.85 -7.61 -27.56
CA ARG A 33 8.67 -6.14 -27.54
C ARG A 33 8.06 -5.68 -26.22
N ARG A 34 7.10 -6.43 -25.66
CA ARG A 34 6.48 -6.12 -24.37
C ARG A 34 7.45 -6.29 -23.20
N ILE A 35 8.30 -7.31 -23.21
CA ILE A 35 9.32 -7.55 -22.17
C ILE A 35 10.29 -6.37 -22.11
N GLU A 36 10.82 -5.92 -23.24
CA GLU A 36 11.74 -4.76 -23.28
C GLU A 36 11.05 -3.46 -22.83
N ALA A 37 9.78 -3.26 -23.20
CA ALA A 37 9.01 -2.12 -22.71
C ALA A 37 8.81 -2.16 -21.18
N ILE A 38 8.49 -3.34 -20.62
CA ILE A 38 8.35 -3.53 -19.17
C ILE A 38 9.69 -3.32 -18.46
N ARG A 39 10.80 -3.81 -19.03
CA ARG A 39 12.15 -3.60 -18.50
C ARG A 39 12.47 -2.11 -18.37
N GLY A 40 12.25 -1.35 -19.44
CA GLY A 40 12.43 0.11 -19.44
C GLY A 40 11.48 0.81 -18.47
N GLN A 41 10.25 0.32 -18.33
CA GLN A 41 9.27 0.86 -17.39
C GLN A 41 9.70 0.64 -15.93
N ILE A 42 10.16 -0.55 -15.56
CA ILE A 42 10.64 -0.87 -14.21
C ILE A 42 11.82 0.02 -13.85
N LEU A 43 12.84 0.07 -14.71
CA LEU A 43 14.03 0.91 -14.51
C LEU A 43 13.66 2.39 -14.36
N SER A 44 12.79 2.90 -15.25
CA SER A 44 12.31 4.29 -15.21
C SER A 44 11.51 4.60 -13.93
N LYS A 45 10.67 3.67 -13.44
CA LYS A 45 9.94 3.83 -12.17
C LYS A 45 10.88 3.86 -10.97
N LEU A 46 11.90 3.01 -10.97
CA LEU A 46 12.93 2.94 -9.92
C LEU A 46 13.99 4.06 -10.01
N MET A 47 13.94 4.88 -11.07
CA MET A 47 14.96 5.88 -11.42
C MET A 47 16.35 5.28 -11.65
N LEU A 48 16.42 4.06 -12.18
CA LEU A 48 17.67 3.39 -12.53
C LEU A 48 17.93 3.46 -14.03
N THR A 49 19.18 3.62 -14.43
CA THR A 49 19.60 3.56 -15.84
C THR A 49 19.85 2.14 -16.31
N GLU A 50 20.26 1.27 -15.40
CA GLU A 50 20.55 -0.15 -15.65
C GLU A 50 20.26 -0.98 -14.38
N PRO A 51 20.10 -2.30 -14.49
CA PRO A 51 19.94 -3.17 -13.32
C PRO A 51 21.17 -3.10 -12.40
N PRO A 52 20.97 -3.05 -11.07
CA PRO A 52 22.09 -3.05 -10.13
C PRO A 52 22.81 -4.40 -10.13
N ASP A 53 24.11 -4.37 -9.86
CA ASP A 53 24.92 -5.58 -9.70
C ASP A 53 24.45 -6.38 -8.48
N VAL A 54 24.29 -7.69 -8.64
CA VAL A 54 23.88 -8.60 -7.56
C VAL A 54 25.14 -9.22 -6.96
N GLU A 55 25.51 -8.81 -5.75
CA GLU A 55 26.76 -9.24 -5.12
C GLU A 55 26.73 -10.70 -4.58
N SER A 56 25.57 -11.37 -4.52
CA SER A 56 25.49 -12.79 -4.12
C SER A 56 24.22 -13.51 -4.59
N GLU A 57 24.35 -14.79 -4.97
CA GLU A 57 23.23 -15.66 -5.36
C GLU A 57 22.40 -16.14 -4.14
N GLU A 58 22.96 -16.09 -2.93
CA GLU A 58 22.29 -16.45 -1.68
C GLU A 58 21.95 -15.21 -0.85
N MET A 59 20.85 -14.55 -1.19
CA MET A 59 20.31 -13.45 -0.39
C MET A 59 19.18 -13.99 0.51
N THR A 60 19.45 -14.15 1.80
CA THR A 60 18.40 -14.45 2.79
C THR A 60 17.66 -13.16 3.14
N VAL A 61 16.37 -13.09 2.80
CA VAL A 61 15.53 -11.94 3.11
C VAL A 61 15.12 -12.00 4.58
N SER A 62 15.30 -10.89 5.32
CA SER A 62 14.92 -10.83 6.72
C SER A 62 13.40 -10.93 6.91
N GLU A 63 12.98 -11.44 8.07
CA GLU A 63 11.57 -11.54 8.44
C GLU A 63 10.87 -10.17 8.44
N GLU A 64 11.59 -9.11 8.82
CA GLU A 64 11.07 -7.74 8.81
C GLU A 64 10.69 -7.29 7.39
N ILE A 65 11.55 -7.56 6.39
CA ILE A 65 11.30 -7.23 4.99
C ILE A 65 10.13 -8.07 4.45
N LEU A 66 10.08 -9.36 4.78
CA LEU A 66 8.96 -10.23 4.40
C LEU A 66 7.63 -9.75 5.02
N SER A 67 7.65 -9.30 6.27
CA SER A 67 6.48 -8.74 6.96
C SER A 67 5.99 -7.45 6.28
N ALA A 68 6.91 -6.55 5.92
CA ALA A 68 6.59 -5.35 5.16
C ALA A 68 5.99 -5.68 3.77
N TYR A 69 6.58 -6.64 3.05
CA TYR A 69 6.08 -7.11 1.76
C TYR A 69 4.68 -7.74 1.85
N ASN A 70 4.43 -8.61 2.83
CA ASN A 70 3.12 -9.22 3.01
C ASN A 70 2.06 -8.18 3.38
N SER A 71 2.43 -7.21 4.24
CA SER A 71 1.55 -6.11 4.64
C SER A 71 1.16 -5.21 3.46
N THR A 72 2.10 -4.95 2.53
CA THR A 72 1.80 -4.16 1.32
C THR A 72 0.91 -4.93 0.35
N LEU A 73 1.18 -6.21 0.13
CA LEU A 73 0.33 -7.06 -0.71
C LEU A 73 -1.11 -7.10 -0.20
N GLU A 74 -1.31 -7.24 1.11
CA GLU A 74 -2.64 -7.23 1.71
C GLU A 74 -3.33 -5.87 1.56
N ALA A 75 -2.63 -4.77 1.84
CA ALA A 75 -3.16 -3.42 1.67
C ALA A 75 -3.56 -3.12 0.21
N ILE A 76 -2.76 -3.58 -0.77
CA ILE A 76 -3.06 -3.41 -2.20
C ILE A 76 -4.29 -4.23 -2.61
N LYS A 77 -4.41 -5.48 -2.14
CA LYS A 77 -5.58 -6.33 -2.40
C LYS A 77 -6.86 -5.67 -1.91
N GLU A 78 -6.86 -5.17 -0.67
CA GLU A 78 -8.03 -4.48 -0.10
C GLU A 78 -8.42 -3.22 -0.87
N LYS A 79 -7.45 -2.43 -1.34
CA LYS A 79 -7.72 -1.24 -2.15
C LYS A 79 -8.33 -1.58 -3.50
N THR A 80 -7.84 -2.67 -4.10
CA THR A 80 -8.34 -3.18 -5.39
C THR A 80 -9.78 -3.70 -5.24
N GLU A 81 -10.08 -4.45 -4.19
CA GLU A 81 -11.43 -4.93 -3.89
C GLU A 81 -12.42 -3.80 -3.60
N LYS A 82 -11.94 -2.69 -3.02
CA LYS A 82 -12.76 -1.51 -2.69
C LYS A 82 -12.91 -0.52 -3.87
N GLU A 83 -12.42 -0.87 -5.06
CA GLU A 83 -12.43 -0.04 -6.29
C GLU A 83 -12.02 1.42 -6.07
N LYS A 84 -11.15 1.68 -5.07
CA LYS A 84 -10.70 3.05 -4.81
C LYS A 84 -9.70 3.45 -5.88
N PRO A 85 -9.87 4.62 -6.55
CA PRO A 85 -8.90 5.08 -7.52
C PRO A 85 -7.55 5.29 -6.82
N MET A 86 -6.54 4.52 -7.21
CA MET A 86 -5.16 4.77 -6.83
C MET A 86 -4.66 5.97 -7.64
N VAL A 87 -4.57 7.13 -7.00
CA VAL A 87 -3.81 8.26 -7.57
C VAL A 87 -2.34 7.94 -7.34
N GLU A 88 -1.74 7.22 -8.28
CA GLU A 88 -0.36 6.75 -8.16
C GLU A 88 0.59 7.71 -8.86
N GLY A 89 1.68 8.08 -8.18
CA GLY A 89 2.81 8.73 -8.81
C GLY A 89 3.41 7.84 -9.90
N TYR A 90 4.03 8.46 -10.92
CA TYR A 90 4.71 7.65 -11.94
C TYR A 90 5.87 6.85 -11.33
N TYR A 91 6.64 7.47 -10.45
CA TYR A 91 7.81 6.87 -9.81
C TYR A 91 7.44 5.97 -8.64
N SER A 92 8.29 4.97 -8.38
CA SER A 92 8.09 4.05 -7.27
C SER A 92 8.39 4.71 -5.92
N GLU A 93 7.53 4.43 -4.95
CA GLU A 93 7.71 4.80 -3.55
C GLU A 93 8.41 3.67 -2.79
N GLN A 94 9.17 4.01 -1.75
CA GLN A 94 9.64 3.02 -0.77
C GLN A 94 8.60 2.85 0.32
N VAL A 95 8.60 1.66 0.92
CA VAL A 95 7.67 1.30 1.99
C VAL A 95 8.44 1.05 3.28
N LEU A 96 8.00 1.70 4.35
CA LEU A 96 8.47 1.48 5.71
C LEU A 96 7.32 0.94 6.56
N ARG A 97 7.57 -0.16 7.28
CA ARG A 97 6.62 -0.74 8.24
C ARG A 97 7.16 -0.55 9.65
N ILE A 98 6.42 0.15 10.50
CA ILE A 98 6.80 0.37 11.91
C ILE A 98 5.79 -0.32 12.82
N ASN A 99 6.24 -1.34 13.55
CA ASN A 99 5.42 -1.99 14.57
C ASN A 99 5.15 -1.06 15.74
N MET A 100 3.96 -1.17 16.35
CA MET A 100 3.73 -0.57 17.66
C MET A 100 4.57 -1.25 18.73
N PHE A 101 4.82 -0.54 19.83
CA PHE A 101 5.34 -1.14 21.07
C PHE A 101 4.42 -0.78 22.25
N LYS A 102 4.35 -1.68 23.23
CA LYS A 102 3.55 -1.48 24.45
C LYS A 102 4.33 -0.61 25.45
N THR A 103 3.68 0.41 26.00
CA THR A 103 4.31 1.32 26.99
C THR A 103 3.79 1.09 28.41
N ASP A 104 2.49 0.80 28.59
CA ASP A 104 1.87 0.43 29.87
C ASP A 104 0.59 -0.38 29.60
N ASP A 105 0.33 -1.42 30.41
CA ASP A 105 -0.84 -2.31 30.24
C ASP A 105 -2.16 -1.66 30.71
N LYS A 106 -2.07 -0.49 31.37
CA LYS A 106 -3.24 0.18 31.98
C LYS A 106 -4.10 0.93 30.98
N THR A 107 -3.55 1.35 29.85
CA THR A 107 -4.27 2.15 28.85
C THR A 107 -4.68 1.27 27.66
N LYS A 108 -5.95 0.86 27.63
CA LYS A 108 -6.51 0.06 26.53
C LYS A 108 -6.42 0.81 25.20
N TYR A 109 -5.93 0.11 24.17
CA TYR A 109 -5.84 0.55 22.77
C TYR A 109 -5.16 1.91 22.53
N VAL A 110 -4.07 2.15 23.26
CA VAL A 110 -3.08 3.17 22.91
C VAL A 110 -1.97 2.50 22.09
N PHE A 111 -1.75 2.98 20.87
CA PHE A 111 -0.73 2.46 19.97
C PHE A 111 0.44 3.45 19.93
N THR A 112 1.58 3.07 20.52
CA THR A 112 2.77 3.92 20.56
C THR A 112 3.80 3.47 19.52
N PHE A 113 4.39 4.43 18.82
CA PHE A 113 5.35 4.21 17.76
C PHE A 113 6.63 5.01 18.01
N ASN A 114 7.77 4.45 17.59
CA ASN A 114 9.03 5.17 17.60
C ASN A 114 9.06 6.08 16.36
N ALA A 115 8.63 7.32 16.54
CA ALA A 115 8.60 8.33 15.49
C ALA A 115 10.02 8.70 15.00
N SER A 116 11.06 8.41 15.79
CA SER A 116 12.46 8.63 15.38
C SER A 116 12.85 7.74 14.20
N MET A 117 12.35 6.50 14.12
CA MET A 117 12.60 5.61 12.98
C MET A 117 12.06 6.21 11.67
N ALA A 118 10.84 6.76 11.71
CA ALA A 118 10.27 7.43 10.56
C ALA A 118 11.09 8.67 10.16
N LYS A 119 11.63 9.43 11.13
CA LYS A 119 12.44 10.62 10.86
C LYS A 119 13.78 10.29 10.23
N GLU A 120 14.44 9.25 10.72
CA GLU A 120 15.73 8.80 10.19
C GLU A 120 15.60 8.34 8.74
N VAL A 121 14.51 7.62 8.42
CA VAL A 121 14.32 7.02 7.10
C VAL A 121 13.69 7.96 6.08
N VAL A 122 12.67 8.74 6.48
CA VAL A 122 11.96 9.64 5.56
C VAL A 122 12.68 10.99 5.42
N GLU A 123 13.46 11.39 6.42
CA GLU A 123 14.23 12.65 6.54
C GLU A 123 13.40 13.95 6.52
N SER A 124 12.47 14.11 5.58
CA SER A 124 11.69 15.33 5.38
C SER A 124 10.18 15.05 5.23
N PRO A 125 9.30 15.89 5.81
CA PRO A 125 7.85 15.80 5.64
C PRO A 125 7.36 15.83 4.18
N ASP A 126 8.13 16.45 3.28
CA ASP A 126 7.77 16.60 1.85
C ASP A 126 7.98 15.30 1.04
N LEU A 127 8.79 14.39 1.57
CA LEU A 127 9.06 13.09 0.95
C LEU A 127 8.00 12.04 1.28
N LEU A 128 7.11 12.33 2.24
CA LEU A 128 6.03 11.46 2.67
C LEU A 128 4.84 11.54 1.71
N HIS A 129 4.48 10.41 1.10
CA HIS A 129 3.31 10.30 0.22
C HIS A 129 2.06 9.88 0.98
N ASN A 130 2.15 8.76 1.72
CA ASN A 130 1.02 8.18 2.44
C ASN A 130 1.49 7.54 3.75
N ALA A 131 0.63 7.56 4.77
CA ALA A 131 0.81 6.76 5.97
C ALA A 131 -0.52 6.19 6.44
N GLU A 132 -0.58 4.88 6.63
CA GLU A 132 -1.76 4.17 7.12
C GLU A 132 -1.48 3.50 8.45
N LEU A 133 -2.32 3.77 9.45
CA LEU A 133 -2.37 2.99 10.68
C LEU A 133 -3.25 1.76 10.42
N ARG A 134 -2.65 0.57 10.55
CA ARG A 134 -3.31 -0.70 10.29
C ARG A 134 -3.39 -1.53 11.56
N MET A 135 -4.56 -2.09 11.82
CA MET A 135 -4.83 -2.93 13.00
C MET A 135 -5.82 -4.03 12.68
N TYR A 136 -5.59 -5.23 13.22
CA TYR A 136 -6.47 -6.37 12.96
C TYR A 136 -7.61 -6.41 13.97
N ARG A 137 -8.86 -6.28 13.52
CA ARG A 137 -10.04 -6.52 14.35
C ARG A 137 -10.31 -8.01 14.41
N LYS A 138 -10.30 -8.59 15.60
CA LYS A 138 -10.68 -9.99 15.83
C LYS A 138 -12.21 -10.10 15.87
N LYS A 139 -12.75 -11.19 15.32
CA LYS A 139 -14.17 -11.53 15.49
C LYS A 139 -14.45 -11.78 16.97
N ASP A 140 -15.47 -11.12 17.52
CA ASP A 140 -15.97 -11.43 18.85
C ASP A 140 -17.23 -12.30 18.77
N LYS A 141 -17.10 -13.57 19.13
CA LYS A 141 -18.21 -14.54 19.10
C LYS A 141 -19.36 -14.15 20.04
N TYR A 142 -19.09 -13.38 21.08
CA TYR A 142 -20.14 -12.93 22.01
C TYR A 142 -20.97 -11.77 21.44
N MET A 143 -20.48 -11.12 20.37
CA MET A 143 -21.10 -9.95 19.76
C MET A 143 -21.72 -10.24 18.39
N ASP A 144 -21.99 -11.51 18.05
CA ASP A 144 -22.62 -11.92 16.78
C ASP A 144 -24.02 -11.31 16.56
N HIS A 145 -24.68 -10.82 17.62
CA HIS A 145 -26.00 -10.19 17.58
C HIS A 145 -25.98 -8.67 17.80
N GLN A 146 -24.80 -8.06 17.93
CA GLN A 146 -24.69 -6.62 18.16
C GLN A 146 -24.77 -5.83 16.85
N ASN A 147 -25.30 -4.61 16.97
CA ASN A 147 -25.33 -3.63 15.89
C ASN A 147 -23.93 -3.09 15.57
N GLU A 148 -23.86 -2.36 14.47
CA GLU A 148 -22.68 -1.60 14.09
C GLU A 148 -22.21 -0.65 15.22
N ILE A 149 -20.91 -0.66 15.52
CA ILE A 149 -20.28 0.23 16.50
C ILE A 149 -19.39 1.21 15.75
N ARG A 150 -19.43 2.49 16.15
CA ARG A 150 -18.49 3.50 15.65
C ARG A 150 -17.23 3.47 16.50
N LEU A 151 -16.08 3.35 15.87
CA LEU A 151 -14.77 3.55 16.46
C LEU A 151 -14.23 4.90 16.06
N GLU A 152 -13.56 5.59 16.98
CA GLU A 152 -12.95 6.89 16.77
C GLU A 152 -11.45 6.82 17.06
N LEU A 153 -10.67 7.32 16.10
CA LEU A 153 -9.22 7.40 16.19
C LEU A 153 -8.80 8.81 16.60
N TYR A 154 -7.90 8.87 17.57
CA TYR A 154 -7.34 10.10 18.09
C TYR A 154 -5.81 10.09 18.04
N ARG A 155 -5.20 11.25 17.81
CA ARG A 155 -3.79 11.51 18.10
C ARG A 155 -3.63 11.93 19.56
N VAL A 156 -2.72 11.31 20.28
CA VAL A 156 -2.38 11.72 21.65
C VAL A 156 -1.44 12.93 21.59
N GLU A 157 -1.82 14.06 22.18
CA GLU A 157 -0.97 15.26 22.22
C GLU A 157 -0.28 15.42 23.58
N SER A 158 -0.95 14.99 24.64
CA SER A 158 -0.43 14.95 26.00
C SER A 158 -1.14 13.84 26.79
N ASN A 159 -0.75 13.64 28.05
CA ASN A 159 -1.43 12.68 28.93
C ASN A 159 -2.91 13.00 29.17
N VAL A 160 -3.36 14.23 28.87
CA VAL A 160 -4.71 14.72 29.18
C VAL A 160 -5.45 15.18 27.94
N SER A 161 -4.76 15.39 26.81
CA SER A 161 -5.34 15.91 25.57
C SER A 161 -5.10 14.96 24.39
N SER A 162 -6.19 14.72 23.67
CA SER A 162 -6.20 13.93 22.44
C SER A 162 -6.99 14.67 21.37
N ARG A 163 -6.53 14.60 20.12
CA ARG A 163 -7.18 15.24 18.98
C ARG A 163 -7.83 14.20 18.09
N PHE A 164 -9.13 14.36 17.82
CA PHE A 164 -9.87 13.50 16.89
C PHE A 164 -9.24 13.55 15.49
N LEU A 165 -9.13 12.39 14.85
CA LEU A 165 -8.62 12.25 13.49
C LEU A 165 -9.73 11.77 12.55
N ASP A 166 -10.25 10.58 12.81
CA ASP A 166 -11.20 9.90 11.93
C ASP A 166 -12.07 8.92 12.71
N SER A 167 -13.14 8.44 12.08
CA SER A 167 -14.03 7.44 12.67
C SER A 167 -14.44 6.39 11.65
N ARG A 168 -14.60 5.15 12.11
CA ARG A 168 -15.01 4.03 11.25
C ARG A 168 -16.04 3.17 11.95
N PHE A 169 -17.06 2.80 11.21
CA PHE A 169 -18.07 1.86 11.68
C PHE A 169 -17.62 0.41 11.43
N VAL A 170 -17.86 -0.45 12.40
CA VAL A 170 -17.48 -1.88 12.36
C VAL A 170 -18.58 -2.74 12.97
N PHE A 171 -18.64 -4.00 12.53
CA PHE A 171 -19.51 -5.02 13.11
C PHE A 171 -18.68 -6.00 13.93
N PRO A 172 -18.70 -5.95 15.28
CA PRO A 172 -17.82 -6.78 16.12
C PRO A 172 -17.93 -8.29 15.88
N GLY A 173 -19.14 -8.79 15.58
CA GLY A 173 -19.42 -10.21 15.28
C GLY A 173 -19.06 -10.67 13.87
N SER A 174 -18.76 -9.75 12.95
CA SER A 174 -18.35 -10.11 11.59
C SER A 174 -16.94 -10.74 11.59
N PRO A 175 -16.57 -11.52 10.56
CA PRO A 175 -15.24 -12.13 10.44
C PRO A 175 -14.12 -11.09 10.65
N GLY A 176 -13.00 -11.54 11.22
CA GLY A 176 -11.90 -10.62 11.52
C GLY A 176 -11.33 -9.99 10.25
N GLU A 177 -10.99 -8.71 10.33
CA GLU A 177 -10.56 -7.90 9.19
C GLU A 177 -9.47 -6.91 9.60
N TRP A 178 -8.69 -6.43 8.63
CA TRP A 178 -7.83 -5.28 8.85
C TRP A 178 -8.62 -3.98 8.74
N LEU A 179 -8.49 -3.18 9.79
CA LEU A 179 -8.89 -1.79 9.79
C LEU A 179 -7.68 -0.95 9.38
N SER A 180 -7.93 0.05 8.55
CA SER A 180 -6.96 1.03 8.09
C SER A 180 -7.52 2.42 8.26
N PHE A 181 -6.67 3.32 8.75
CA PHE A 181 -6.93 4.75 8.89
C PHE A 181 -5.81 5.52 8.21
N ASP A 182 -6.17 6.51 7.39
CA ASP A 182 -5.20 7.45 6.83
C ASP A 182 -4.74 8.39 7.94
N VAL A 183 -3.45 8.32 8.24
CA VAL A 183 -2.79 9.14 9.27
C VAL A 183 -1.64 9.96 8.68
N THR A 184 -1.65 10.16 7.36
CA THR A 184 -0.59 10.85 6.61
C THR A 184 -0.26 12.21 7.21
N ASP A 185 -1.27 13.03 7.51
CA ASP A 185 -1.07 14.36 8.10
C ASP A 185 -0.50 14.29 9.54
N THR A 186 -0.87 13.26 10.30
CA THR A 186 -0.34 13.07 11.65
C THR A 186 1.13 12.67 11.61
N VAL A 187 1.50 11.74 10.72
CA VAL A 187 2.90 11.33 10.53
C VAL A 187 3.72 12.48 9.97
N ARG A 188 3.20 13.25 9.01
CA ARG A 188 3.84 14.48 8.51
C ARG A 188 4.14 15.47 9.63
N TRP A 189 3.18 15.64 10.53
CA TRP A 189 3.35 16.48 11.70
C TRP A 189 4.39 15.92 12.70
N TRP A 190 4.45 14.61 12.90
CA TRP A 190 5.48 13.96 13.72
C TRP A 190 6.89 14.20 13.18
N LEU A 191 7.09 14.08 11.86
CA LEU A 191 8.36 14.33 11.18
C LEU A 191 8.88 15.76 11.44
N SER A 192 7.98 16.72 11.65
CA SER A 192 8.32 18.13 11.91
C SER A 192 8.64 18.45 13.38
N ARG A 193 8.50 17.48 14.30
CA ARG A 193 8.66 17.69 15.75
C ARG A 193 9.85 16.91 16.32
N PRO A 194 10.39 17.29 17.48
CA PRO A 194 11.48 16.56 18.12
C PRO A 194 11.06 15.30 18.90
N GLY A 195 9.76 14.97 18.98
CA GLY A 195 9.27 13.86 19.80
C GLY A 195 9.79 12.48 19.35
N ALA A 196 10.38 11.70 20.26
CA ALA A 196 10.91 10.37 19.92
C ALA A 196 9.81 9.31 19.77
N ASN A 197 8.79 9.39 20.64
CA ASN A 197 7.66 8.47 20.69
C ASN A 197 6.37 9.25 20.52
N GLU A 198 5.48 8.74 19.69
CA GLU A 198 4.18 9.34 19.42
C GLU A 198 3.11 8.26 19.42
N SER A 199 1.89 8.62 19.81
CA SER A 199 0.83 7.64 20.07
C SER A 199 -0.49 8.01 19.42
N PHE A 200 -1.24 6.98 19.05
CA PHE A 200 -2.66 7.06 18.72
C PHE A 200 -3.50 6.40 19.81
N LYS A 201 -4.75 6.81 19.95
CA LYS A 201 -5.74 6.20 20.85
C LYS A 201 -6.97 5.81 20.04
N LEU A 202 -7.44 4.58 20.20
CA LEU A 202 -8.74 4.12 19.70
C LEU A 202 -9.75 4.09 20.83
N GLN A 203 -10.92 4.66 20.63
CA GLN A 203 -12.02 4.61 21.60
C GLN A 203 -13.38 4.59 20.91
N GLU A 204 -14.40 4.20 21.65
CA GLU A 204 -15.78 4.45 21.24
C GLU A 204 -16.18 5.91 21.53
N PRO A 205 -17.15 6.46 20.79
CA PRO A 205 -17.67 7.80 21.05
C PRO A 205 -18.14 7.94 22.49
N CYS A 206 -17.65 8.97 23.19
CA CYS A 206 -18.11 9.26 24.54
C CYS A 206 -19.59 9.63 24.54
N SER A 207 -20.40 8.94 25.34
CA SER A 207 -21.75 9.40 25.62
C SER A 207 -21.69 10.56 26.61
N CYS A 208 -22.33 11.70 26.28
CA CYS A 208 -22.41 12.84 27.19
C CYS A 208 -23.16 12.52 28.50
N ASN A 209 -23.91 11.42 28.54
CA ASN A 209 -24.82 11.05 29.63
C ASN A 209 -24.43 9.76 30.35
N GLY A 210 -23.20 9.26 30.18
CA GLY A 210 -22.76 8.01 30.82
C GLY A 210 -21.28 8.00 31.18
N PRO A 211 -20.84 7.04 32.01
CA PRO A 211 -19.42 6.79 32.19
C PRO A 211 -18.77 6.42 30.85
N GLU A 212 -17.46 6.67 30.70
CA GLU A 212 -16.70 6.20 29.54
C GLU A 212 -16.96 4.70 29.35
N SER A 213 -17.57 4.32 28.22
CA SER A 213 -17.83 2.92 27.92
C SER A 213 -16.51 2.22 27.58
N GLU A 214 -16.34 1.04 28.16
CA GLU A 214 -15.26 0.16 27.75
C GLU A 214 -15.50 -0.28 26.31
N ILE A 215 -14.52 -0.02 25.44
CA ILE A 215 -14.56 -0.38 24.03
C ILE A 215 -14.75 -1.88 23.85
N GLN A 216 -15.78 -2.25 23.11
CA GLN A 216 -16.30 -3.61 22.98
C GLN A 216 -15.61 -4.41 21.85
N VAL A 217 -14.68 -3.79 21.15
CA VAL A 217 -13.96 -4.39 20.03
C VAL A 217 -12.65 -5.01 20.50
N LYS A 218 -12.30 -6.18 19.96
CA LYS A 218 -11.02 -6.87 20.20
C LYS A 218 -10.04 -6.58 19.07
N ILE A 219 -8.89 -5.98 19.40
CA ILE A 219 -7.81 -5.69 18.43
C ILE A 219 -6.64 -6.67 18.64
N GLY A 220 -6.02 -7.13 17.56
CA GLY A 220 -4.77 -7.89 17.58
C GLY A 220 -3.65 -7.14 18.31
N GLY A 221 -2.70 -7.86 18.90
CA GLY A 221 -1.65 -7.26 19.76
C GLY A 221 -2.12 -6.79 21.14
N PHE A 222 -3.42 -6.81 21.43
CA PHE A 222 -3.97 -6.60 22.77
C PHE A 222 -4.67 -7.89 23.21
N SER A 223 -4.16 -8.54 24.25
CA SER A 223 -4.77 -9.73 24.84
C SER A 223 -5.08 -9.49 26.31
N ASP A 224 -6.27 -9.88 26.74
CA ASP A 224 -6.66 -9.92 28.17
C ASP A 224 -6.15 -11.21 28.86
N THR A 225 -5.16 -11.91 28.27
CA THR A 225 -4.69 -13.21 28.75
C THR A 225 -3.74 -13.06 29.94
N ARG A 226 -3.83 -14.03 30.87
CA ARG A 226 -2.94 -14.15 32.04
C ARG A 226 -1.47 -14.09 31.60
N GLY A 227 -0.64 -13.34 32.33
CA GLY A 227 0.71 -12.94 31.93
C GLY A 227 1.70 -14.06 31.55
N ASP A 228 1.38 -15.32 31.87
CA ASP A 228 2.14 -16.51 31.46
C ASP A 228 1.81 -16.98 30.03
N MET A 229 0.65 -16.63 29.49
CA MET A 229 0.21 -16.93 28.11
C MET A 229 0.24 -15.72 27.18
N GLN A 230 0.44 -14.52 27.72
CA GLN A 230 0.43 -13.26 26.98
C GLN A 230 1.49 -13.22 25.87
N VAL A 231 2.68 -13.76 26.15
CA VAL A 231 3.81 -13.87 25.21
C VAL A 231 3.51 -14.78 24.02
N LEU A 232 2.63 -15.78 24.18
CA LEU A 232 2.23 -16.70 23.11
C LEU A 232 0.97 -16.24 22.36
N SER A 233 0.16 -15.36 22.95
CA SER A 233 -1.06 -14.81 22.34
C SER A 233 -0.85 -13.49 21.59
N ASP A 234 0.25 -12.80 21.88
CA ASP A 234 0.77 -11.70 21.08
C ASP A 234 1.37 -12.26 19.79
N ASN A 235 0.52 -12.72 18.86
CA ASN A 235 0.96 -12.93 17.49
C ASN A 235 1.49 -11.58 16.99
N ALA A 236 2.82 -11.43 16.95
CA ALA A 236 3.48 -10.22 16.47
C ALA A 236 2.96 -9.82 15.07
N GLU A 237 2.57 -10.81 14.26
CA GLU A 237 1.96 -10.66 12.94
C GLU A 237 0.65 -9.85 12.93
N GLN A 238 -0.13 -9.87 14.02
CA GLN A 238 -1.42 -9.15 14.10
C GLN A 238 -1.35 -7.91 14.99
N SER A 239 -0.16 -7.50 15.41
CA SER A 239 0.03 -6.26 16.16
C SER A 239 -0.15 -5.05 15.24
N PRO A 240 -0.79 -3.96 15.71
CA PRO A 240 -0.92 -2.73 14.95
C PRO A 240 0.43 -2.20 14.46
N TYR A 241 0.43 -1.67 13.24
CA TYR A 241 1.62 -1.11 12.61
C TYR A 241 1.27 0.12 11.77
N LEU A 242 2.28 0.96 11.53
CA LEU A 242 2.22 2.01 10.52
C LEU A 242 2.82 1.50 9.22
N LEU A 243 2.10 1.71 8.12
CA LEU A 243 2.57 1.47 6.77
C LEU A 243 2.78 2.83 6.09
N ILE A 244 4.04 3.19 5.88
CA ILE A 244 4.45 4.50 5.38
C ILE A 244 5.00 4.32 3.97
N THR A 245 4.56 5.15 3.03
CA THR A 245 5.15 5.25 1.70
C THR A 245 5.78 6.62 1.48
N TYR A 246 7.00 6.63 0.95
CA TYR A 246 7.81 7.84 0.82
C TYR A 246 8.78 7.76 -0.36
N THR A 247 9.30 8.91 -0.81
CA THR A 247 10.39 8.97 -1.78
C THR A 247 11.74 9.11 -1.05
N PRO A 248 12.71 8.23 -1.29
CA PRO A 248 14.06 8.38 -0.74
C PRO A 248 14.74 9.62 -1.29
N LYS A 249 15.44 10.36 -0.43
CA LYS A 249 16.11 11.61 -0.81
C LYS A 249 17.12 11.45 -1.95
N GLY A 250 17.92 10.37 -1.93
CA GLY A 250 18.90 10.10 -2.99
C GLY A 250 18.29 10.06 -4.40
N ARG A 251 17.02 9.63 -4.53
CA ARG A 251 16.30 9.61 -5.81
C ARG A 251 15.83 10.99 -6.27
N VAL A 252 15.57 11.91 -5.34
CA VAL A 252 15.15 13.28 -5.68
C VAL A 252 16.33 14.06 -6.26
N GLU A 253 17.53 13.85 -5.70
CA GLU A 253 18.76 14.53 -6.14
C GLU A 253 19.27 13.98 -7.49
N GLU A 254 19.08 12.69 -7.76
CA GLU A 254 19.39 12.03 -9.04
C GLU A 254 18.30 12.25 -10.12
N GLY A 255 17.30 13.09 -9.83
CA GLY A 255 16.22 13.41 -10.75
C GLY A 255 16.74 13.84 -12.13
N PRO A 256 16.06 13.45 -13.23
CA PRO A 256 16.59 13.66 -14.57
C PRO A 256 16.76 15.16 -14.85
N SER A 257 18.02 15.62 -14.92
CA SER A 257 18.34 16.93 -15.50
C SER A 257 17.71 16.97 -16.89
N SER A 258 16.75 17.88 -17.10
CA SER A 258 16.11 18.21 -18.38
C SER A 258 16.24 17.14 -19.47
N ARG A 259 15.30 16.19 -19.46
CA ARG A 259 15.15 15.11 -20.45
C ARG A 259 15.31 15.65 -21.89
N ARG A 260 16.48 15.45 -22.50
CA ARG A 260 16.67 15.64 -23.95
C ARG A 260 15.84 14.56 -24.64
N LYS A 261 14.76 14.94 -25.33
CA LYS A 261 13.96 14.04 -26.17
C LYS A 261 14.93 13.27 -27.08
N ARG A 262 15.13 11.99 -26.84
CA ARG A 262 15.74 11.10 -27.82
C ARG A 262 14.65 10.85 -28.86
N GLY A 263 14.82 11.48 -30.03
CA GLY A 263 13.97 11.21 -31.18
C GLY A 263 14.07 9.73 -31.51
N VAL A 264 12.92 9.09 -31.73
CA VAL A 264 12.87 7.77 -32.34
C VAL A 264 13.23 7.97 -33.81
N ASP A 265 14.32 7.36 -34.27
CA ASP A 265 14.67 7.41 -35.70
C ASP A 265 13.54 6.78 -36.53
N GLU A 266 13.19 7.44 -37.63
CA GLU A 266 12.10 7.06 -38.55
C GLU A 266 12.30 5.67 -39.20
N GLU A 267 13.46 5.04 -39.04
CA GLU A 267 13.71 3.66 -39.44
C GLU A 267 12.90 2.63 -38.64
N TYR A 268 12.43 2.96 -37.43
CA TYR A 268 11.65 2.03 -36.60
C TYR A 268 10.26 1.71 -37.17
N CYS A 269 9.74 2.51 -38.11
CA CYS A 269 8.43 2.29 -38.74
C CYS A 269 8.48 1.56 -40.08
N ARG A 270 9.63 1.01 -40.49
CA ARG A 270 9.74 0.21 -41.72
C ARG A 270 10.14 -1.22 -41.41
N THR A 271 9.17 -2.08 -41.06
CA THR A 271 9.18 -3.54 -41.31
C THR A 271 7.82 -4.17 -41.02
#